data_AF-A0A6S6T6Y0-F1
#
_entry.id   AF-A0A6S6T6Y0-F1
#
_cell.length_a   1.000
_cell.length_b   1.000
_cell.length_c   1.000
_cell.angle_alpha   90.00
_cell.angle_beta   90.00
_cell.angle_gamma   90.00
#
_symmetry.space_group_name_H-M   'P 1'
#
loop_
_entity.id
_entity.type
_entity.pdbx_description
1 polymer ?
#
loop_
_entity_poly.entity_id
_entity_poly.type
_entity_poly.pdbx_seq_one_letter_code
_entity_poly.pdbx_strand_id
1 'polypeptide(L)'
;MSEKDEVLQQISEIKSHLIDKEAFFPYNYGASHVWSTIAVVLTLGMVSAYEYSVLFGSLMMFVLISIGFMVEGSLTKKSNERYEIDDCTKRQRFIMMNFLMISFFLILISSVFALYKLYSLGLIAWLFMISLGYFSIGFVLNIQRFSKMAQFNMIAALILLGLGIYFDLLLGSDSLFFTMVQATVIFGLAVVPTSIAYHQQKNETQNEVGCSV
;
A
#
# COMPACT_ATOMS: atom_id res chain seq x y z
N MET A 1 25.55 -14.57 31.75
CA MET A 1 25.37 -13.78 30.51
C MET A 1 26.59 -14.05 29.68
N SER A 2 26.43 -14.50 28.43
CA SER A 2 27.59 -14.90 27.62
C SER A 2 28.24 -13.64 27.04
N GLU A 3 29.57 -13.61 26.93
CA GLU A 3 30.36 -12.50 26.36
C GLU A 3 29.88 -12.14 24.94
N LYS A 4 29.30 -13.11 24.22
CA LYS A 4 28.68 -12.94 22.90
C LYS A 4 27.39 -12.10 22.95
N ASP A 5 26.62 -12.20 24.03
CA ASP A 5 25.37 -11.46 24.23
C ASP A 5 25.66 -9.98 24.51
N GLU A 6 26.71 -9.68 25.29
CA GLU A 6 27.16 -8.32 25.57
C GLU A 6 27.72 -7.64 24.32
N VAL A 7 28.50 -8.37 23.50
CA VAL A 7 29.01 -7.86 22.22
C VAL A 7 27.87 -7.60 21.23
N LEU A 8 26.87 -8.49 21.15
CA LEU A 8 25.68 -8.27 20.32
C LEU A 8 24.85 -7.07 20.80
N GLN A 9 24.72 -6.89 22.11
CA GLN A 9 24.06 -5.74 22.69
C GLN A 9 24.78 -4.43 22.35
N GLN A 10 26.11 -4.40 22.49
CA GLN A 10 26.94 -3.24 22.12
C GLN A 10 26.91 -2.94 20.63
N ILE A 11 26.92 -3.96 19.75
CA ILE A 11 26.77 -3.77 18.31
C ILE A 11 25.37 -3.23 17.98
N SER A 12 24.32 -3.67 18.68
CA SER A 12 22.96 -3.15 18.51
C SER A 12 22.85 -1.68 18.92
N GLU A 13 23.51 -1.29 20.02
CA GLU A 13 23.58 0.10 20.51
C GLU A 13 24.40 1.00 19.58
N ILE A 14 25.51 0.50 19.04
CA ILE A 14 26.32 1.21 18.05
C ILE A 14 25.52 1.39 16.75
N LYS A 15 24.80 0.37 16.31
CA LYS A 15 23.95 0.44 15.11
C LYS A 15 22.76 1.39 15.32
N SER A 16 22.15 1.42 16.51
CA SER A 16 21.08 2.37 16.83
C SER A 16 21.57 3.82 16.90
N HIS A 17 22.83 4.05 17.27
CA HIS A 17 23.48 5.37 17.23
C HIS A 17 23.99 5.80 15.85
N LEU A 18 24.34 4.84 14.97
CA LEU A 18 24.79 5.10 13.58
C LEU A 18 23.66 5.27 12.58
N ILE A 19 22.45 4.85 12.94
CA ILE A 19 21.26 5.06 12.13
C ILE A 19 20.87 6.55 12.23
N ASP A 20 20.90 7.25 11.11
CA ASP A 20 20.33 8.59 11.00
C ASP A 20 18.83 8.52 11.31
N LYS A 21 18.45 8.86 12.54
CA LYS A 21 17.09 8.78 13.07
C LYS A 21 16.10 9.67 12.29
N GLU A 22 16.58 10.68 11.53
CA GLU A 22 15.72 11.46 10.63
C GLU A 22 15.39 10.72 9.32
N ALA A 23 16.28 9.82 8.89
CA ALA A 23 16.19 9.07 7.64
C ALA A 23 15.65 7.64 7.83
N PHE A 24 15.69 7.11 9.04
CA PHE A 24 15.29 5.75 9.36
C PHE A 24 13.78 5.54 9.22
N PHE A 25 13.40 4.44 8.58
CA PHE A 25 12.02 4.06 8.38
C PHE A 25 11.91 2.54 8.58
N PRO A 26 11.63 2.08 9.82
CA PRO A 26 11.39 0.68 10.06
C PRO A 26 9.96 0.37 9.59
N TYR A 27 9.81 0.14 8.28
CA TYR A 27 8.50 -0.18 7.71
C TYR A 27 8.01 -1.50 8.28
N ASN A 28 6.85 -1.48 8.92
CA ASN A 28 6.22 -2.71 9.34
C ASN A 28 5.51 -3.34 8.15
N TYR A 29 6.14 -4.34 7.53
CA TYR A 29 5.58 -5.10 6.41
C TYR A 29 4.21 -5.73 6.72
N GLY A 30 3.86 -5.91 8.00
CA GLY A 30 2.53 -6.33 8.44
C GLY A 30 1.42 -5.37 7.99
N ALA A 31 1.70 -4.07 7.85
CA ALA A 31 0.73 -3.10 7.32
C ALA A 31 0.38 -3.40 5.85
N SER A 32 1.33 -3.90 5.05
CA SER A 32 1.10 -4.29 3.65
C SER A 32 0.05 -5.39 3.53
N HIS A 33 0.04 -6.35 4.45
CA HIS A 33 -0.97 -7.42 4.48
C HIS A 33 -2.38 -6.88 4.76
N VAL A 34 -2.50 -5.95 5.70
CA VAL A 34 -3.78 -5.32 6.05
C VAL A 34 -4.33 -4.54 4.85
N TRP A 35 -3.48 -3.72 4.22
CA TRP A 35 -3.86 -3.00 3.01
C TRP A 35 -4.21 -3.92 1.85
N SER A 36 -3.53 -5.06 1.72
CA SER A 36 -3.85 -6.07 0.70
C SER A 36 -5.23 -6.69 0.94
N THR A 37 -5.58 -6.99 2.20
CA THR A 37 -6.94 -7.45 2.54
C THR A 37 -7.98 -6.38 2.23
N ILE A 38 -7.75 -5.13 2.62
CA ILE A 38 -8.64 -4.00 2.32
C ILE A 38 -8.82 -3.83 0.81
N ALA A 39 -7.73 -3.91 0.03
CA ALA A 39 -7.77 -3.79 -1.42
C ALA A 39 -8.63 -4.89 -2.06
N VAL A 40 -8.53 -6.14 -1.60
CA VAL A 40 -9.38 -7.24 -2.10
C VAL A 40 -10.84 -7.02 -1.74
N VAL A 41 -11.14 -6.71 -0.47
CA VAL A 41 -12.51 -6.48 0.00
C VAL A 41 -13.15 -5.33 -0.77
N LEU A 42 -12.44 -4.22 -0.92
CA LEU A 42 -12.92 -3.08 -1.69
C LEU A 42 -13.08 -3.43 -3.17
N THR A 43 -12.12 -4.08 -3.82
CA THR A 43 -12.21 -4.39 -5.26
C THR A 43 -13.42 -5.27 -5.59
N LEU A 44 -13.74 -6.24 -4.72
CA LEU A 44 -14.85 -7.16 -4.90
C LEU A 44 -16.20 -6.57 -4.45
N GLY A 45 -16.22 -5.80 -3.35
CA GLY A 45 -17.45 -5.25 -2.77
C GLY A 45 -17.86 -3.87 -3.30
N MET A 46 -16.96 -3.14 -3.98
CA MET A 46 -17.19 -1.76 -4.40
C MET A 46 -18.44 -1.60 -5.25
N VAL A 47 -18.60 -2.42 -6.30
CA VAL A 47 -19.72 -2.27 -7.25
C VAL A 47 -21.05 -2.44 -6.53
N SER A 48 -21.23 -3.55 -5.81
CA SER A 48 -22.47 -3.82 -5.08
C SER A 48 -22.80 -2.72 -4.06
N ALA A 49 -21.78 -2.16 -3.39
CA ALA A 49 -22.00 -1.07 -2.45
C ALA A 49 -22.44 0.23 -3.15
N TYR A 50 -21.81 0.60 -4.27
CA TYR A 50 -22.18 1.79 -5.04
C TYR A 50 -23.50 1.64 -5.79
N GLU A 51 -23.87 0.44 -6.22
CA GLU A 51 -25.18 0.15 -6.82
C GLU A 51 -26.32 0.24 -5.81
N TYR A 52 -26.08 -0.16 -4.56
CA TYR A 52 -27.05 0.05 -3.48
C TYR A 52 -27.28 1.54 -3.21
N SER A 53 -26.20 2.30 -3.05
CA SER A 53 -26.23 3.76 -2.94
C SER A 53 -24.83 4.34 -3.04
N VAL A 54 -24.67 5.45 -3.75
CA VAL A 54 -23.39 6.17 -3.80
C VAL A 54 -22.90 6.55 -2.41
N LEU A 55 -23.80 7.04 -1.54
CA LEU A 55 -23.47 7.40 -0.16
C LEU A 55 -22.95 6.19 0.63
N PHE A 56 -23.61 5.03 0.47
CA PHE A 56 -23.21 3.81 1.15
C PHE A 56 -21.83 3.32 0.67
N GLY A 57 -21.59 3.30 -0.64
CA GLY A 57 -20.29 2.95 -1.22
C GLY A 57 -19.16 3.86 -0.74
N SER A 58 -19.37 5.17 -0.75
CA SER A 58 -18.38 6.15 -0.25
C SER A 58 -18.11 5.99 1.25
N LEU A 59 -19.15 5.75 2.06
CA LEU A 59 -19.00 5.54 3.51
C LEU A 59 -18.25 4.25 3.80
N MET A 60 -18.56 3.16 3.10
CA MET A 60 -17.86 1.88 3.24
C MET A 60 -16.36 2.03 2.93
N MET A 61 -16.03 2.73 1.83
CA MET A 61 -14.65 3.06 1.50
C MET A 61 -13.97 3.87 2.61
N PHE A 62 -14.62 4.93 3.08
CA PHE A 62 -14.08 5.79 4.13
C PHE A 62 -13.78 5.00 5.41
N VAL A 63 -14.70 4.13 5.83
CA VAL A 63 -14.54 3.29 7.03
C VAL A 63 -13.38 2.30 6.86
N LEU A 64 -13.33 1.56 5.75
CA LEU A 64 -12.28 0.56 5.52
C LEU A 64 -10.89 1.20 5.40
N ILE A 65 -10.78 2.32 4.69
CA ILE A 65 -9.54 3.09 4.58
C ILE A 65 -9.11 3.63 5.95
N SER A 66 -10.05 4.15 6.75
CA SER A 66 -9.76 4.65 8.10
C SER A 66 -9.22 3.54 9.00
N ILE A 67 -9.80 2.32 8.94
CA ILE A 67 -9.28 1.14 9.64
C ILE A 67 -7.85 0.83 9.19
N GLY A 68 -7.58 0.86 7.88
CA GLY A 68 -6.24 0.68 7.32
C GLY A 68 -5.22 1.64 7.93
N PHE A 69 -5.53 2.95 7.94
CA PHE A 69 -4.66 3.96 8.54
C PHE A 69 -4.48 3.80 10.06
N MET A 70 -5.53 3.43 10.80
CA MET A 70 -5.43 3.17 12.24
C MET A 70 -4.47 2.01 12.53
N VAL A 71 -4.58 0.92 11.77
CA VAL A 71 -3.71 -0.25 11.93
C VAL A 71 -2.26 0.09 11.53
N GLU A 72 -2.06 0.76 10.40
CA GLU A 72 -0.73 1.21 9.98
C GLU A 72 -0.09 2.14 11.02
N GLY A 73 -0.85 3.09 11.56
CA GLY A 73 -0.40 3.99 12.62
C GLY A 73 0.02 3.23 13.89
N SER A 74 -0.78 2.25 14.32
CA SER A 74 -0.44 1.41 15.49
C SER A 74 0.81 0.57 15.24
N LEU A 75 0.96 -0.02 14.06
CA LEU A 75 2.12 -0.84 13.70
C LEU A 75 3.39 0.00 13.56
N THR A 76 3.27 1.21 13.02
CA THR A 76 4.37 2.17 12.89
C THR A 76 4.81 2.65 14.26
N LYS A 77 3.88 3.00 15.16
CA LYS A 77 4.20 3.39 16.55
C LYS A 77 4.98 2.29 17.27
N LYS A 78 4.49 1.04 17.21
CA LYS A 78 5.18 -0.11 17.80
C LYS A 78 6.57 -0.36 17.20
N SER A 79 6.75 -0.06 15.92
CA SER A 79 8.04 -0.14 15.25
C SER A 79 8.99 0.94 15.77
N ASN A 80 8.53 2.19 15.84
CA ASN A 80 9.30 3.34 16.33
C ASN A 80 9.76 3.17 17.79
N GLU A 81 8.91 2.63 18.66
CA GLU A 81 9.26 2.34 20.07
C GLU A 81 10.46 1.39 20.20
N ARG A 82 10.68 0.47 19.24
CA ARG A 82 11.84 -0.44 19.24
C ARG A 82 13.17 0.25 18.92
N TYR A 83 13.11 1.43 18.31
CA TYR A 83 14.29 2.20 17.89
C TYR A 83 14.43 3.52 18.66
N GLU A 84 13.70 3.68 19.78
CA GLU A 84 13.70 4.90 20.59
C GLU A 84 13.43 6.16 19.75
N ILE A 85 12.42 6.05 18.87
CA ILE A 85 11.92 7.17 18.07
C ILE A 85 10.61 7.65 18.74
N ASP A 86 10.68 8.78 19.41
CA ASP A 86 9.54 9.34 20.16
C ASP A 86 8.43 9.89 19.24
N ASP A 87 8.81 10.43 18.08
CA ASP A 87 7.90 11.09 17.13
C ASP A 87 8.08 10.59 15.69
N CYS A 88 7.03 10.73 14.87
CA CYS A 88 7.09 10.39 13.45
C CYS A 88 8.21 11.15 12.72
N THR A 89 9.07 10.44 11.99
CA THR A 89 10.12 11.07 11.18
C THR A 89 9.54 11.90 10.03
N LYS A 90 10.31 12.84 9.48
CA LYS A 90 9.91 13.66 8.32
C LYS A 90 9.44 12.78 7.15
N ARG A 91 10.12 11.64 6.92
CA ARG A 91 9.77 10.65 5.89
C ARG A 91 8.45 9.95 6.21
N GLN A 92 8.24 9.49 7.45
CA GLN A 92 6.97 8.89 7.88
C GLN A 92 5.79 9.84 7.66
N ARG A 93 5.97 11.12 8.04
CA ARG A 93 4.94 12.15 7.86
C ARG A 93 4.63 12.40 6.38
N PHE A 94 5.65 12.46 5.52
CA PHE A 94 5.46 12.61 4.08
C PHE A 94 4.65 11.45 3.49
N ILE A 95 5.02 10.21 3.83
CA ILE A 95 4.37 9.00 3.33
C ILE A 95 2.90 8.95 3.78
N MET A 96 2.66 9.18 5.08
CA MET A 96 1.32 9.22 5.65
C MET A 96 0.44 10.29 4.98
N MET A 97 0.97 11.51 4.80
CA MET A 97 0.24 12.59 4.12
C MET A 97 -0.04 12.25 2.65
N ASN A 98 0.91 11.65 1.95
CA ASN A 98 0.75 11.25 0.56
C ASN A 98 -0.39 10.23 0.40
N PHE A 99 -0.40 9.17 1.21
CA PHE A 99 -1.47 8.17 1.16
C PHE A 99 -2.83 8.73 1.60
N LEU A 100 -2.87 9.62 2.60
CA LEU A 100 -4.10 10.30 3.00
C LEU A 100 -4.70 11.09 1.83
N MET A 101 -3.88 11.92 1.17
CA MET A 101 -4.33 12.70 0.00
C MET A 101 -4.82 11.81 -1.14
N ILE A 102 -4.08 10.74 -1.48
CA ILE A 102 -4.49 9.78 -2.50
C ILE A 102 -5.81 9.12 -2.11
N SER A 103 -5.97 8.71 -0.85
CA SER A 103 -7.18 8.02 -0.38
C SER A 103 -8.41 8.92 -0.44
N PHE A 104 -8.31 10.18 0.02
CA PHE A 104 -9.40 11.14 -0.09
C PHE A 104 -9.77 11.40 -1.54
N PHE A 105 -8.78 11.59 -2.40
CA PHE A 105 -9.02 11.79 -3.83
C PHE A 105 -9.70 10.56 -4.47
N LEU A 106 -9.28 9.34 -4.10
CA LEU A 106 -9.87 8.11 -4.60
C LEU A 106 -11.32 7.91 -4.14
N ILE A 107 -11.66 8.26 -2.89
CA ILE A 107 -13.06 8.24 -2.42
C ILE A 107 -13.91 9.19 -3.27
N LEU A 108 -13.44 10.42 -3.50
CA LEU A 108 -14.18 11.42 -4.27
C LEU A 108 -14.35 10.97 -5.73
N ILE A 109 -13.27 10.56 -6.39
CA ILE A 109 -13.32 10.19 -7.81
C ILE A 109 -14.13 8.90 -8.02
N SER A 110 -14.06 7.93 -7.10
CA SER A 110 -14.90 6.74 -7.13
C SER A 110 -16.38 7.09 -7.05
N SER A 111 -16.73 8.03 -6.18
CA SER A 111 -18.12 8.50 -6.04
C SER A 111 -18.62 9.14 -7.34
N VAL A 112 -17.77 9.96 -7.99
CA VAL A 112 -18.07 10.56 -9.29
C VAL A 112 -18.24 9.49 -10.36
N PHE A 113 -17.31 8.54 -10.48
CA PHE A 113 -17.41 7.47 -11.48
C PHE A 113 -18.61 6.54 -11.25
N ALA A 114 -18.96 6.28 -10.00
CA ALA A 114 -20.14 5.48 -9.65
C ALA A 114 -21.44 6.15 -10.12
N LEU A 115 -21.56 7.48 -10.06
CA LEU A 115 -22.73 8.21 -10.58
C LEU A 115 -22.97 7.95 -12.08
N TYR A 116 -21.89 7.71 -12.83
CA TYR A 116 -21.93 7.40 -14.26
C TYR A 116 -21.75 5.91 -14.59
N LYS A 117 -21.77 5.03 -13.58
CA LYS A 117 -21.52 3.58 -13.71
C LYS A 117 -20.19 3.23 -14.40
N LEU A 118 -19.18 4.08 -14.24
CA LEU A 118 -17.84 3.90 -14.80
C LEU A 118 -16.94 3.10 -13.84
N TYR A 119 -17.38 1.90 -13.44
CA TYR A 119 -16.70 1.11 -12.40
C TYR A 119 -15.32 0.62 -12.84
N SER A 120 -15.18 0.19 -14.10
CA SER A 120 -13.88 -0.18 -14.70
C SER A 120 -12.90 0.97 -14.62
N LEU A 121 -13.34 2.19 -14.96
CA LEU A 121 -12.51 3.38 -14.89
C LEU A 121 -12.09 3.71 -13.44
N GLY A 122 -12.99 3.53 -12.48
CA GLY A 122 -12.68 3.67 -11.05
C GLY A 122 -11.57 2.72 -10.60
N LEU A 123 -11.67 1.44 -10.94
CA LEU A 123 -10.65 0.45 -10.60
C LEU A 123 -9.30 0.71 -11.31
N ILE A 124 -9.33 1.16 -12.57
CA ILE A 124 -8.12 1.58 -13.30
C ILE A 124 -7.47 2.80 -12.61
N ALA A 125 -8.27 3.78 -12.19
CA ALA A 125 -7.79 4.94 -11.46
C ALA A 125 -7.17 4.55 -10.11
N TRP A 126 -7.74 3.56 -9.41
CA TRP A 126 -7.16 3.03 -8.17
C TRP A 126 -5.79 2.42 -8.42
N LEU A 127 -5.68 1.54 -9.42
CA LEU A 127 -4.42 0.89 -9.78
C LEU A 127 -3.34 1.93 -10.08
N PHE A 128 -3.68 2.97 -10.85
CA PHE A 128 -2.75 4.03 -11.19
C PHE A 128 -2.35 4.89 -9.98
N MET A 129 -3.32 5.45 -9.26
CA MET A 129 -3.07 6.42 -8.19
C MET A 129 -2.39 5.79 -6.98
N ILE A 130 -2.79 4.59 -6.58
CA ILE A 130 -2.12 3.88 -5.46
C ILE A 130 -0.70 3.51 -5.86
N SER A 131 -0.48 3.09 -7.10
CA SER A 131 0.86 2.81 -7.61
C SER A 131 1.71 4.07 -7.71
N LEU A 132 1.14 5.23 -8.04
CA LEU A 132 1.85 6.50 -7.98
C LEU A 132 2.32 6.84 -6.56
N GLY A 133 1.51 6.52 -5.55
CA GLY A 133 1.91 6.58 -4.14
C GLY A 133 3.09 5.65 -3.82
N TYR A 134 2.99 4.37 -4.20
CA TYR A 134 4.08 3.40 -4.05
C TYR A 134 5.36 3.80 -4.78
N PHE A 135 5.24 4.40 -5.97
CA PHE A 135 6.38 4.93 -6.73
C PHE A 135 7.06 6.07 -5.96
N SER A 136 6.26 7.02 -5.44
CA SER A 136 6.77 8.15 -4.65
C SER A 136 7.53 7.67 -3.41
N ILE A 137 7.04 6.63 -2.75
CA ILE A 137 7.70 6.01 -1.59
C ILE A 137 8.98 5.29 -1.99
N GLY A 138 8.93 4.45 -3.02
CA GLY A 138 10.09 3.75 -3.54
C GLY A 138 11.20 4.72 -3.98
N PHE A 139 10.83 5.87 -4.52
CA PHE A 139 11.75 6.95 -4.87
C PHE A 139 12.36 7.62 -3.62
N VAL A 140 11.53 8.03 -2.65
CA VAL A 140 11.99 8.71 -1.42
C VAL A 140 12.83 7.80 -0.52
N LEU A 141 12.49 6.52 -0.43
CA LEU A 141 13.20 5.52 0.38
C LEU A 141 14.30 4.77 -0.41
N ASN A 142 14.48 5.08 -1.70
CA ASN A 142 15.42 4.41 -2.61
C ASN A 142 15.24 2.87 -2.66
N ILE A 143 13.99 2.39 -2.60
CA ILE A 143 13.66 0.96 -2.67
C ILE A 143 13.28 0.59 -4.11
N GLN A 144 14.27 0.19 -4.90
CA GLN A 144 14.11 -0.08 -6.33
C GLN A 144 12.99 -1.07 -6.67
N ARG A 145 12.76 -2.09 -5.83
CA ARG A 145 11.72 -3.11 -6.06
C ARG A 145 10.32 -2.49 -6.01
N PHE A 146 10.06 -1.61 -5.04
CA PHE A 146 8.79 -0.90 -4.93
C PHE A 146 8.58 0.04 -6.12
N SER A 147 9.61 0.79 -6.52
CA SER A 147 9.51 1.70 -7.68
C SER A 147 9.22 0.94 -8.98
N LYS A 148 9.88 -0.20 -9.23
CA LYS A 148 9.67 -1.02 -10.43
C LYS A 148 8.27 -1.64 -10.47
N MET A 149 7.80 -2.18 -9.34
CA MET A 149 6.44 -2.70 -9.22
C MET A 149 5.40 -1.61 -9.51
N ALA A 150 5.57 -0.44 -8.90
CA ALA A 150 4.68 0.69 -9.09
C ALA A 150 4.64 1.16 -10.56
N GLN A 151 5.79 1.25 -11.22
CA GLN A 151 5.88 1.56 -12.65
C GLN A 151 5.12 0.55 -13.50
N PHE A 152 5.31 -0.74 -13.24
CA PHE A 152 4.59 -1.80 -13.95
C PHE A 152 3.08 -1.64 -13.81
N ASN A 153 2.57 -1.44 -12.60
CA ASN A 153 1.15 -1.25 -12.36
C ASN A 153 0.59 0.03 -13.02
N MET A 154 1.35 1.14 -12.99
CA MET A 154 0.95 2.37 -13.67
C MET A 154 0.85 2.16 -15.19
N ILE A 155 1.80 1.45 -15.80
CA ILE A 155 1.76 1.11 -17.22
C ILE A 155 0.57 0.19 -17.53
N ALA A 156 0.34 -0.84 -16.70
CA ALA A 156 -0.81 -1.72 -16.85
C ALA A 156 -2.14 -0.95 -16.79
N ALA A 157 -2.26 0.02 -15.87
CA ALA A 157 -3.44 0.88 -15.80
C ALA A 157 -3.63 1.72 -17.07
N LEU A 158 -2.55 2.29 -17.63
CA LEU A 158 -2.62 3.05 -18.89
C LEU A 158 -3.01 2.17 -20.08
N ILE A 159 -2.48 0.95 -20.15
CA ILE A 159 -2.86 -0.03 -21.19
C ILE A 159 -4.34 -0.40 -21.08
N LEU A 160 -4.81 -0.72 -19.87
CA LEU A 160 -6.21 -1.02 -19.61
C LEU A 160 -7.11 0.17 -19.96
N LEU A 161 -6.70 1.40 -19.63
CA LEU A 161 -7.43 2.60 -20.02
C LEU A 161 -7.52 2.73 -21.54
N GLY A 162 -6.40 2.57 -22.25
CA GLY A 162 -6.37 2.65 -23.71
C GLY A 162 -7.27 1.62 -24.38
N LEU A 163 -7.23 0.36 -23.91
CA LEU A 163 -8.10 -0.71 -24.38
C LEU A 163 -9.57 -0.42 -24.07
N GLY A 164 -9.86 0.03 -22.85
CA GLY A 164 -11.21 0.36 -22.42
C GLY A 164 -11.85 1.48 -23.25
N ILE A 165 -11.07 2.52 -23.58
CA ILE A 165 -11.53 3.61 -24.45
C ILE A 165 -11.70 3.11 -25.89
N TYR A 166 -10.72 2.39 -26.44
CA TYR A 166 -10.72 1.96 -27.84
C TYR A 166 -11.88 0.99 -28.16
N PHE A 167 -12.24 0.12 -27.22
CA PHE A 167 -13.30 -0.87 -27.39
C PHE A 167 -14.63 -0.48 -26.73
N ASP A 168 -14.74 0.73 -26.15
CA ASP A 168 -15.93 1.20 -25.43
C ASP A 168 -16.38 0.27 -24.28
N LEU A 169 -15.41 -0.21 -23.48
CA LEU A 169 -15.60 -1.21 -22.41
C LEU A 169 -15.59 -0.61 -20.99
N LEU A 170 -15.61 0.73 -20.87
CA LEU A 170 -15.49 1.42 -19.57
C LEU A 170 -16.79 1.47 -18.76
N LEU A 171 -17.94 1.24 -19.40
CA LEU A 171 -19.26 1.41 -18.80
C LEU A 171 -19.81 0.08 -18.28
N GLY A 172 -20.36 0.10 -17.06
CA GLY A 172 -20.97 -1.05 -16.40
C GLY A 172 -19.96 -2.04 -15.78
N SER A 173 -20.50 -3.13 -15.24
CA SER A 173 -19.75 -4.17 -14.52
C SER A 173 -19.90 -5.58 -15.12
N ASP A 174 -20.79 -5.77 -16.10
CA ASP A 174 -21.16 -7.10 -16.61
C ASP A 174 -20.23 -7.62 -17.72
N SER A 175 -19.09 -6.97 -17.93
CA SER A 175 -18.15 -7.30 -19.01
C SER A 175 -17.00 -8.18 -18.53
N LEU A 176 -16.51 -9.06 -19.41
CA LEU A 176 -15.26 -9.80 -19.17
C LEU A 176 -14.07 -8.85 -18.94
N PHE A 177 -14.13 -7.67 -19.55
CA PHE A 177 -13.16 -6.60 -19.34
C PHE A 177 -13.17 -6.10 -17.89
N PHE A 178 -14.34 -5.89 -17.29
CA PHE A 178 -14.45 -5.51 -15.87
C PHE A 178 -13.80 -6.57 -14.96
N THR A 179 -14.07 -7.86 -15.19
CA THR A 179 -13.44 -8.96 -14.44
C THR A 179 -11.91 -8.98 -14.61
N MET A 180 -11.42 -8.73 -15.83
CA MET A 180 -9.98 -8.61 -16.10
C MET A 180 -9.36 -7.43 -15.35
N VAL A 181 -10.03 -6.28 -15.32
CA VAL A 181 -9.61 -5.11 -14.55
C VAL A 181 -9.57 -5.45 -13.06
N GLN A 182 -10.63 -6.04 -12.49
CA GLN A 182 -10.66 -6.47 -11.09
C GLN A 182 -9.50 -7.41 -10.75
N ALA A 183 -9.24 -8.43 -11.58
CA ALA A 183 -8.14 -9.35 -11.38
C ALA A 183 -6.78 -8.63 -11.40
N THR A 184 -6.61 -7.67 -12.31
CA THR A 184 -5.39 -6.86 -12.41
C THR A 184 -5.20 -5.97 -11.18
N VAL A 185 -6.27 -5.35 -10.67
CA VAL A 185 -6.24 -4.54 -9.45
C VAL A 185 -5.88 -5.40 -8.25
N ILE A 186 -6.51 -6.56 -8.07
CA ILE A 186 -6.20 -7.50 -6.98
C ILE A 186 -4.75 -7.95 -7.05
N PHE A 187 -4.28 -8.34 -8.25
CA PHE A 187 -2.90 -8.76 -8.42
C PHE A 187 -1.92 -7.62 -8.10
N GLY A 188 -2.12 -6.45 -8.71
CA GLY A 188 -1.21 -5.32 -8.61
C GLY A 188 -1.20 -4.64 -7.23
N LEU A 189 -2.33 -4.59 -6.53
CA LEU A 189 -2.47 -3.86 -5.26
C LEU A 189 -2.52 -4.74 -4.02
N ALA A 190 -2.83 -6.03 -4.14
CA ALA A 190 -2.85 -6.95 -3.01
C ALA A 190 -1.76 -8.02 -3.11
N VAL A 191 -1.74 -8.81 -4.18
CA VAL A 191 -0.84 -9.98 -4.27
C VAL A 191 0.61 -9.57 -4.35
N VAL A 192 0.96 -8.67 -5.28
CA VAL A 192 2.36 -8.26 -5.48
C VAL A 192 2.92 -7.52 -4.25
N PRO A 193 2.25 -6.49 -3.68
CA PRO A 193 2.75 -5.82 -2.48
C PRO A 193 2.90 -6.76 -1.28
N THR A 194 1.96 -7.68 -1.06
CA THR A 194 2.07 -8.70 0.00
C THR A 194 3.25 -9.65 -0.22
N SER A 195 3.49 -10.10 -1.45
CA SER A 195 4.62 -11.01 -1.74
C SER A 195 5.97 -10.33 -1.53
N ILE A 196 6.11 -9.06 -1.93
CA ILE A 196 7.32 -8.27 -1.70
C ILE A 196 7.54 -8.09 -0.20
N ALA A 197 6.48 -7.72 0.53
CA ALA A 197 6.52 -7.54 1.98
C ALA A 197 6.93 -8.81 2.71
N TYR A 198 6.36 -9.95 2.34
CA TYR A 198 6.73 -11.26 2.89
C TYR A 198 8.20 -11.62 2.63
N HIS A 199 8.69 -11.39 1.41
CA HIS A 199 10.10 -11.64 1.07
C HIS A 199 11.05 -10.75 1.86
N GLN A 200 10.70 -9.49 2.09
CA GLN A 200 11.51 -8.57 2.89
C GLN A 200 11.53 -8.98 4.37
N GLN A 201 10.37 -9.32 4.94
CA GLN A 201 10.28 -9.79 6.32
C GLN A 201 11.12 -11.05 6.55
N LYS A 202 11.05 -12.02 5.64
CA LYS A 202 11.86 -13.26 5.73
C LYS A 202 13.36 -12.96 5.70
N ASN A 203 13.81 -12.03 4.86
CA ASN A 203 15.22 -11.66 4.77
C ASN A 203 15.72 -10.94 6.03
N GLU A 204 14.88 -10.11 6.64
CA GLU A 204 15.21 -9.44 7.91
C GLU A 204 15.36 -10.46 9.04
N THR A 205 14.42 -11.40 9.18
CA THR A 205 14.51 -12.48 10.18
C THR A 205 15.72 -13.38 9.95
N GLN A 206 16.07 -13.71 8.70
CA GLN A 206 17.25 -14.52 8.40
C GLN A 206 18.57 -13.80 8.70
N ASN A 207 18.63 -12.47 8.55
CA ASN A 207 19.81 -11.69 8.91
C ASN A 207 19.96 -11.54 10.44
N GLU A 208 18.85 -11.43 11.17
CA GLU A 208 18.88 -11.43 12.64
C GLU A 208 19.34 -12.78 13.21
N VAL A 209 18.89 -13.89 12.62
CA VAL A 209 19.32 -15.25 13.03
C VAL A 209 20.74 -15.56 12.52
N GLY A 210 21.14 -15.08 11.34
CA GLY A 210 22.47 -15.28 10.78
C GLY A 210 23.59 -14.58 11.55
N CYS A 211 23.30 -13.47 12.24
CA CYS A 211 24.23 -12.80 13.16
C CYS A 211 24.33 -13.48 14.53
N SER A 212 23.55 -14.53 14.81
CA SER A 212 23.56 -15.27 16.08
C SER A 212 24.45 -16.53 16.08
N VAL A 213 25.06 -16.90 14.94
CA VAL A 213 25.98 -18.06 14.82
C VAL A 213 27.41 -17.68 15.14
#